data_AF-A0A6P1Q3J4-F1
#
_entry.id   AF-A0A6P1Q3J4-F1
#
_cell.length_a   1.000
_cell.length_b   1.000
_cell.length_c   1.000
_cell.angle_alpha   90.00
_cell.angle_beta   90.00
_cell.angle_gamma   90.00
#
_symmetry.space_group_name_H-M   'P 1'
#
loop_
_entity.id
_entity.type
_entity.pdbx_description
1 polymer ?
#
loop_
_entity_poly.entity_id
_entity_poly.type
_entity_poly.pdbx_seq_one_letter_code
_entity_poly.pdbx_strand_id
1 'polypeptide(L)'
;MKELNTHEIAAVSGAGMFADYGNDVGTSIGEILDALILQYGNRETSYKTNLAMVGTGIGKLVELRFAEGFNAIGQGISNIFKGFGFGAKA
;
A
#
# COMPACT_ATOMS: atom_id res chain seq x y z
N MET A 1 -4.93 26.55 27.33
CA MET A 1 -4.85 25.27 26.59
C MET A 1 -4.61 25.63 25.14
N LYS A 2 -3.59 25.06 24.49
CA LYS A 2 -3.30 25.32 23.08
C LYS A 2 -4.20 24.39 22.25
N GLU A 3 -4.92 24.94 21.28
CA GLU A 3 -5.69 24.11 20.35
C GLU A 3 -4.72 23.32 19.47
N LEU A 4 -4.93 22.01 19.40
CA LEU A 4 -4.15 21.12 18.55
C LEU A 4 -4.61 21.30 17.11
N ASN A 5 -3.67 21.33 16.18
CA ASN A 5 -4.01 21.28 14.76
C ASN A 5 -4.44 19.86 14.37
N THR A 6 -5.05 19.72 13.19
CA THR A 6 -5.59 18.45 12.70
C THR A 6 -4.56 17.32 12.61
N HIS A 7 -3.27 17.65 12.37
CA HIS A 7 -2.19 16.66 12.35
C HIS A 7 -1.80 16.19 13.75
N GLU A 8 -1.73 17.09 14.71
CA GLU A 8 -1.44 16.75 16.11
C GLU A 8 -2.57 15.91 16.71
N ILE A 9 -3.83 16.18 16.32
CA ILE A 9 -4.99 15.36 16.71
C ILE A 9 -4.86 13.95 16.11
N ALA A 10 -4.49 13.82 14.84
CA ALA A 10 -4.30 12.52 14.19
C ALA A 10 -3.20 11.68 14.89
N ALA A 11 -2.08 12.31 15.24
CA ALA A 11 -0.97 11.64 15.93
C ALA A 11 -1.36 11.14 17.34
N VAL A 12 -2.19 11.88 18.07
CA VAL A 12 -2.64 11.49 19.42
C VAL A 12 -3.80 10.49 19.41
N SER A 13 -4.64 10.51 18.37
CA SER A 13 -5.80 9.63 18.22
C SER A 13 -5.49 8.26 17.60
N GLY A 14 -4.24 8.04 17.17
CA GLY A 14 -3.85 6.81 16.48
C GLY A 14 -4.36 6.72 15.04
N ALA A 15 -4.80 7.84 14.45
CA ALA A 15 -5.22 7.88 13.06
C ALA A 15 -4.00 7.59 12.16
N GLY A 16 -4.09 6.53 11.34
CA GLY A 16 -3.00 6.04 10.50
C GLY A 16 -2.39 4.73 10.97
N MET A 17 -2.65 4.26 12.20
CA MET A 17 -2.00 3.04 12.71
C MET A 17 -2.31 1.77 11.89
N PHE A 18 -3.53 1.64 11.37
CA PHE A 18 -3.89 0.48 10.57
C PHE A 18 -3.38 0.64 9.14
N ALA A 19 -3.36 1.88 8.63
CA ALA A 19 -2.73 2.20 7.35
C ALA A 19 -1.23 1.89 7.37
N ASP A 20 -0.52 2.27 8.42
CA ASP A 20 0.91 2.02 8.61
C ASP A 20 1.17 0.53 8.81
N TYR A 21 0.38 -0.15 9.66
CA TYR A 21 0.48 -1.60 9.82
C TYR A 21 0.23 -2.35 8.49
N GLY A 22 -0.78 -1.91 7.73
CA GLY A 22 -1.06 -2.44 6.41
C GLY A 22 0.11 -2.21 5.44
N ASN A 23 0.77 -1.05 5.51
CA ASN A 23 1.96 -0.76 4.73
C ASN A 23 3.10 -1.74 5.05
N ASP A 24 3.38 -1.98 6.33
CA ASP A 24 4.45 -2.86 6.78
C ASP A 24 4.23 -4.30 6.34
N VAL A 25 2.99 -4.81 6.49
CA VAL A 25 2.61 -6.15 6.04
C VAL A 25 2.73 -6.25 4.51
N GLY A 26 2.21 -5.25 3.79
CA GLY A 26 2.28 -5.20 2.33
C GLY A 26 3.71 -5.14 1.80
N THR A 27 4.55 -4.32 2.43
CA THR A 27 5.99 -4.21 2.16
C THR A 27 6.69 -5.55 2.37
N SER A 28 6.47 -6.20 3.51
CA SER A 28 7.13 -7.47 3.85
C SER A 28 6.80 -8.58 2.86
N ILE A 29 5.53 -8.71 2.47
CA ILE A 29 5.11 -9.70 1.47
C ILE A 29 5.69 -9.34 0.09
N GLY A 30 5.65 -8.07 -0.29
CA GLY A 30 6.16 -7.63 -1.58
C GLY A 30 7.68 -7.76 -1.71
N GLU A 31 8.43 -7.56 -0.63
CA GLU A 31 9.88 -7.82 -0.59
C GLU A 31 10.21 -9.29 -0.85
N ILE A 32 9.45 -10.21 -0.24
CA ILE A 32 9.63 -11.65 -0.49
C ILE A 32 9.35 -11.96 -1.96
N LEU A 33 8.28 -11.42 -2.54
CA LEU A 33 7.94 -11.65 -3.95
C LEU A 33 8.97 -11.05 -4.91
N ASP A 34 9.43 -9.82 -4.66
CA ASP A 34 10.48 -9.18 -5.45
C ASP A 34 11.78 -10.00 -5.40
N ALA A 35 12.17 -10.49 -4.23
CA ALA A 35 13.36 -11.34 -4.08
C ALA A 35 13.23 -12.67 -4.84
N LEU A 36 12.07 -13.34 -4.75
CA LEU A 36 11.81 -14.60 -5.45
C LEU A 36 11.84 -14.40 -6.97
N ILE A 37 11.19 -13.35 -7.49
CA ILE A 37 11.15 -13.11 -8.93
C ILE A 37 12.51 -12.67 -9.45
N LEU A 38 13.27 -11.91 -8.68
CA LEU A 38 14.66 -11.59 -9.03
C LEU A 38 15.50 -12.88 -9.11
N GLN A 39 15.35 -13.78 -8.14
CA GLN A 39 16.12 -15.03 -8.08
C GLN A 39 15.76 -16.03 -9.20
N TYR A 40 14.48 -16.22 -9.50
CA TYR A 40 14.01 -17.26 -10.44
C TYR A 40 13.64 -16.72 -11.82
N GLY A 41 13.23 -15.46 -11.92
CA GLY A 41 12.80 -14.81 -13.16
C GLY A 41 13.82 -13.83 -13.73
N ASN A 42 14.90 -13.52 -13.00
CA ASN A 42 15.96 -12.59 -13.39
C ASN A 42 15.43 -11.22 -13.88
N ARG A 43 14.39 -10.71 -13.21
CA ARG A 43 13.77 -9.42 -13.52
C ARG A 43 13.44 -8.69 -12.22
N GLU A 44 13.69 -7.38 -12.21
CA GLU A 44 13.24 -6.50 -11.14
C GLU A 44 11.74 -6.23 -11.24
N THR A 45 11.08 -6.28 -10.09
CA THR A 45 9.65 -5.99 -9.93
C THR A 45 9.45 -4.97 -8.83
N SER A 46 8.22 -4.50 -8.65
CA SER A 46 7.88 -3.49 -7.63
C SER A 46 6.72 -3.95 -6.75
N TYR A 47 6.68 -5.24 -6.43
CA TYR A 47 5.65 -5.82 -5.58
C TYR A 47 5.72 -5.24 -4.17
N LYS A 48 6.92 -4.94 -3.64
CA LYS A 48 7.09 -4.20 -2.39
C LYS A 48 6.21 -2.95 -2.36
N THR A 49 6.44 -2.05 -3.30
CA THR A 49 5.72 -0.76 -3.36
C THR A 49 4.23 -0.96 -3.62
N ASN A 50 3.87 -1.85 -4.56
CA ASN A 50 2.48 -2.02 -4.94
C ASN A 50 1.63 -2.70 -3.85
N LEU A 51 2.18 -3.71 -3.16
CA LEU A 51 1.49 -4.37 -2.06
C LEU A 51 1.47 -3.50 -0.80
N ALA A 52 2.49 -2.67 -0.57
CA ALA A 52 2.44 -1.64 0.47
C ALA A 52 1.27 -0.67 0.23
N MET A 53 1.00 -0.26 -1.02
CA MET A 53 -0.16 0.59 -1.34
C MET A 53 -1.49 -0.13 -1.09
N VAL A 54 -1.59 -1.41 -1.45
CA VAL A 54 -2.80 -2.21 -1.16
C VAL A 54 -3.02 -2.35 0.35
N GLY A 55 -1.99 -2.72 1.10
CA GLY A 55 -2.06 -2.87 2.54
C GLY A 55 -2.39 -1.55 3.25
N THR A 56 -1.74 -0.44 2.86
CA THR A 56 -2.08 0.91 3.32
C THR A 56 -3.56 1.22 3.07
N GLY A 57 -4.06 0.88 1.87
CA GLY A 57 -5.44 1.12 1.51
C GLY A 57 -6.42 0.31 2.36
N ILE A 58 -6.13 -0.97 2.64
CA ILE A 58 -6.92 -1.79 3.57
C ILE A 58 -6.94 -1.17 4.97
N GLY A 59 -5.78 -0.73 5.47
CA GLY A 59 -5.69 -0.06 6.76
C GLY A 59 -6.53 1.22 6.83
N LYS A 60 -6.51 2.03 5.77
CA LYS A 60 -7.38 3.20 5.63
C LYS A 60 -8.88 2.84 5.62
N LEU A 61 -9.27 1.69 5.05
CA LEU A 61 -10.67 1.22 5.12
C LEU A 61 -11.07 0.89 6.57
N VAL A 62 -10.19 0.25 7.33
CA VAL A 62 -10.41 -0.04 8.77
C VAL A 62 -10.53 1.26 9.57
N GLU A 63 -9.78 2.29 9.19
CA GLU A 63 -9.87 3.65 9.75
C GLU A 63 -11.08 4.47 9.23
N LEU A 64 -12.00 3.87 8.47
CA LEU A 64 -13.17 4.54 7.87
C LEU A 64 -12.82 5.64 6.86
N ARG A 65 -11.58 5.69 6.37
CA ARG A 65 -11.10 6.60 5.31
C ARG A 65 -11.34 5.99 3.93
N PHE A 66 -12.59 5.67 3.65
CA PHE A 66 -12.98 4.84 2.50
C PHE A 66 -12.48 5.34 1.15
N ALA A 67 -12.66 6.63 0.85
CA ALA A 67 -12.23 7.20 -0.43
C ALA A 67 -10.73 7.03 -0.67
N GLU A 68 -9.92 7.31 0.34
CA GLU A 68 -8.47 7.13 0.27
C GLU A 68 -8.07 5.66 0.22
N GLY A 69 -8.78 4.80 0.96
CA GLY A 69 -8.52 3.36 1.01
C GLY A 69 -8.76 2.69 -0.34
N PHE A 70 -9.91 2.96 -0.97
CA PHE A 70 -10.22 2.44 -2.30
C PHE A 70 -9.25 2.96 -3.37
N ASN A 71 -8.87 4.24 -3.32
CA ASN A 71 -7.89 4.79 -4.26
C ASN A 71 -6.52 4.12 -4.13
N ALA A 72 -6.03 3.90 -2.91
CA ALA A 72 -4.75 3.24 -2.67
C ALA A 72 -4.75 1.77 -3.12
N ILE A 73 -5.83 1.02 -2.81
CA ILE A 73 -6.01 -0.36 -3.29
C ILE A 73 -6.07 -0.40 -4.82
N GLY A 74 -6.87 0.47 -5.43
CA GLY A 74 -7.03 0.51 -6.88
C GLY A 74 -5.73 0.81 -7.61
N GLN A 75 -4.93 1.76 -7.11
CA GLN A 75 -3.62 2.07 -7.67
C GLN A 75 -2.63 0.90 -7.51
N GLY A 76 -2.54 0.31 -6.31
CA GLY A 76 -1.65 -0.83 -6.06
C GLY A 76 -1.97 -2.02 -6.96
N ILE A 77 -3.27 -2.37 -7.09
CA ILE A 77 -3.72 -3.44 -7.98
C ILE A 77 -3.45 -3.09 -9.45
N SER A 78 -3.78 -1.87 -9.90
CA SER A 78 -3.53 -1.44 -11.29
C SER A 78 -2.05 -1.55 -11.66
N ASN A 79 -1.15 -1.14 -10.75
CA ASN A 79 0.29 -1.23 -10.97
C ASN A 79 0.76 -2.69 -11.05
N ILE A 80 0.20 -3.60 -10.24
CA ILE A 80 0.47 -5.04 -10.34
C ILE A 80 0.05 -5.57 -11.71
N PHE A 81 -1.18 -5.30 -12.15
CA PHE A 81 -1.68 -5.76 -13.45
C PHE A 81 -0.85 -5.22 -14.62
N LYS A 82 -0.44 -3.94 -14.58
CA LYS A 82 0.48 -3.36 -15.57
C LYS A 82 1.84 -4.04 -15.55
N GLY A 83 2.37 -4.35 -14.36
CA GLY A 83 3.65 -5.05 -14.20
C GLY A 83 3.68 -6.45 -14.81
N PHE A 84 2.56 -7.17 -14.75
CA PHE A 84 2.38 -8.48 -15.39
C PHE A 84 2.22 -8.43 -16.92
N GLY A 85 2.07 -7.24 -17.53
CA GLY A 85 1.90 -7.09 -18.98
C GLY A 85 0.45 -7.15 -19.47
N PHE A 86 -0.55 -7.14 -18.57
CA PHE A 86 -1.98 -7.06 -18.94
C PHE A 86 -2.44 -5.66 -19.42
N GLY A 87 -1.50 -4.75 -19.71
CA GLY A 87 -1.77 -3.41 -20.24
C GLY A 87 -1.23 -3.14 -21.64
N ALA A 88 -0.63 -4.12 -22.30
CA ALA A 88 -0.06 -3.97 -23.63
C ALA A 88 -0.62 -5.04 -24.58
N LYS A 89 -1.91 -4.92 -24.92
CA LYS A 89 -2.54 -5.47 -26.14
C LYS A 89 -4.00 -5.03 -26.24
N ALA A 90 -4.22 -3.98 -27.03
CA ALA A 90 -5.37 -3.64 -27.88
C ALA A 90 -5.46 -2.12 -28.01
#